data_AF-A0A2Z6Q7M7-F1
#
_entry.id   AF-A0A2Z6Q7M7-F1
#
_cell.length_a   1.000
_cell.length_b   1.000
_cell.length_c   1.000
_cell.angle_alpha   90.00
_cell.angle_beta   90.00
_cell.angle_gamma   90.00
#
_symmetry.space_group_name_H-M   'P 1'
#
loop_
_entity.id
_entity.type
_entity.pdbx_description
1 polymer ?
#
loop_
_entity_poly.entity_id
_entity_poly.type
_entity_poly.pdbx_seq_one_letter_code
_entity_poly.pdbx_strand_id
1 'polypeptide(L)'
;MNLFIGLLSNAIEKDNNRVSYLIQKAEILAEVELFYLLPHQRRWKSWIPEVLYYYASVDKTRKKVKEMINESDWNYWYTDEVRELKKDLLNKLNIQPVDETSLQELLKEVQDLRENSKHQSLEVQMNSLRQLLGVQEKSMQQLLKEIQKMQSK
;
A
#
# COMPACT_ATOMS: atom_id res chain seq x y z
N MET A 1 29.60 -13.56 40.94
CA MET A 1 29.51 -14.35 39.70
C MET A 1 28.08 -14.57 39.22
N ASN A 2 27.10 -14.88 40.08
CA ASN A 2 25.72 -15.16 39.65
C ASN A 2 25.00 -13.96 38.99
N LEU A 3 25.27 -12.73 39.44
CA LEU A 3 24.72 -11.52 38.82
C LEU A 3 25.22 -11.33 37.38
N PHE A 4 26.52 -11.56 37.15
CA PHE A 4 27.12 -11.49 35.81
C PHE A 4 26.55 -12.54 34.87
N ILE A 5 26.35 -13.77 35.36
CA ILE A 5 25.72 -14.85 34.58
C ILE A 5 24.27 -14.48 34.23
N GLY A 6 23.51 -13.90 35.16
CA GLY A 6 22.15 -13.45 34.90
C GLY A 6 22.05 -12.31 33.89
N LEU A 7 22.94 -11.31 33.99
CA LEU A 7 23.01 -10.21 33.01
C LEU A 7 23.43 -10.69 31.62
N LEU A 8 24.40 -11.60 31.56
CA LEU A 8 24.84 -12.19 30.29
C LEU A 8 23.74 -13.02 29.64
N SER A 9 23.02 -13.84 30.41
CA SER A 9 21.89 -14.62 29.90
C SER A 9 20.81 -13.73 29.30
N ASN A 10 20.44 -12.65 29.98
CA ASN A 10 19.45 -11.70 29.48
C ASN A 10 19.91 -10.98 28.20
N ALA A 11 21.20 -10.63 28.10
CA ALA A 11 21.76 -10.03 26.89
C ALA A 11 21.76 -11.01 25.72
N ILE A 12 22.18 -12.26 25.95
CA ILE A 12 22.13 -13.33 24.95
C ILE A 12 20.70 -13.57 24.49
N GLU A 13 19.73 -13.64 25.40
CA GLU A 13 18.33 -13.88 25.04
C GLU A 13 17.76 -12.73 24.18
N LYS A 14 18.12 -11.49 24.51
CA LYS A 14 17.74 -10.30 23.72
C LYS A 14 18.35 -10.31 22.31
N ASP A 15 19.60 -10.75 22.19
CA ASP A 15 20.37 -10.67 20.94
C ASP A 15 20.39 -12.00 20.15
N ASN A 16 19.77 -13.06 20.67
CA ASN A 16 19.61 -14.37 20.01
C ASN A 16 18.58 -14.29 18.87
N ASN A 17 18.90 -13.47 17.86
CA ASN A 17 18.10 -13.32 16.67
C ASN A 17 18.75 -14.08 15.51
N ARG A 18 18.08 -15.16 15.08
CA ARG A 18 18.50 -15.96 13.92
C ARG A 18 18.68 -15.12 12.66
N VAL A 19 17.86 -14.08 12.45
CA VAL A 19 17.97 -13.20 11.28
C VAL A 19 19.27 -12.40 11.34
N SER A 20 19.57 -11.77 12.48
CA SER A 20 20.81 -11.03 12.68
C SER A 20 22.06 -11.91 12.53
N TYR A 21 22.00 -13.16 13.01
CA TYR A 21 23.08 -14.13 12.80
C TYR A 21 23.30 -14.45 11.31
N LEU A 22 22.22 -14.66 10.55
CA LEU A 22 22.33 -14.96 9.12
C LEU A 22 22.85 -13.76 8.32
N ILE A 23 22.46 -12.54 8.68
CA ILE A 23 22.97 -11.30 8.08
C ILE A 23 24.48 -11.19 8.30
N GLN A 24 24.93 -11.27 9.56
CA GLN A 24 26.36 -11.22 9.89
C GLN A 24 27.16 -12.33 9.19
N LYS A 25 26.59 -13.54 9.09
CA LYS A 25 27.22 -14.64 8.38
C LYS A 25 27.37 -14.35 6.88
N ALA A 26 26.39 -13.69 6.27
CA ALA A 26 26.45 -13.28 4.86
C ALA A 26 27.46 -12.14 4.64
N GLU A 27 27.51 -11.16 5.53
CA GLU A 27 28.49 -10.06 5.51
C GLU A 27 29.92 -10.59 5.59
N ILE A 28 30.20 -11.45 6.57
CA ILE A 28 31.52 -12.09 6.71
C ILE A 28 31.88 -12.90 5.47
N LEU A 29 30.93 -13.62 4.87
CA LEU A 29 31.19 -14.39 3.66
C LEU A 29 31.53 -13.48 2.47
N ALA A 30 30.84 -12.36 2.33
CA ALA A 30 31.11 -11.36 1.28
C ALA A 30 32.48 -10.68 1.48
N GLU A 31 32.85 -10.37 2.71
CA GLU A 31 34.18 -9.85 3.05
C GLU A 31 35.29 -10.86 2.72
N VAL A 32 35.09 -12.13 3.10
CA VAL A 32 36.02 -13.22 2.74
C VAL A 32 36.16 -13.33 1.23
N GLU A 33 35.05 -13.28 0.49
CA GLU A 33 35.07 -13.37 -0.97
C GLU A 33 35.81 -12.19 -1.61
N LEU A 34 35.56 -10.97 -1.13
CA LEU A 34 36.09 -9.75 -1.72
C LEU A 34 37.58 -9.55 -1.41
N PHE A 35 38.00 -9.84 -0.17
CA PHE A 35 39.34 -9.49 0.31
C PHE A 35 40.30 -10.68 0.39
N TYR A 36 39.80 -11.90 0.60
CA TYR A 36 40.64 -13.05 0.93
C TYR A 36 40.70 -14.14 -0.16
N LEU A 37 39.89 -14.06 -1.21
CA LEU A 37 39.90 -15.03 -2.32
C LEU A 37 40.49 -14.47 -3.61
N LEU A 38 41.46 -15.22 -4.17
CA LEU A 38 42.02 -14.92 -5.49
C LEU A 38 40.97 -15.21 -6.59
N PRO A 39 41.04 -14.53 -7.76
CA PRO A 39 40.06 -14.69 -8.84
C PRO A 39 39.82 -16.13 -9.31
N HIS A 40 40.83 -17.00 -9.20
CA HIS A 40 40.69 -18.40 -9.57
C HIS A 40 40.00 -19.25 -8.49
N GLN A 41 40.14 -18.90 -7.21
CA GLN A 41 39.47 -19.57 -6.09
C GLN A 41 37.97 -19.25 -6.09
N ARG A 42 37.58 -18.02 -6.45
CA ARG A 42 36.17 -17.65 -6.61
C ARG A 42 35.43 -18.44 -7.70
N ARG A 43 36.17 -19.01 -8.66
CA ARG A 43 35.60 -19.85 -9.74
C ARG A 43 35.55 -21.33 -9.37
N TRP A 44 36.00 -21.73 -8.17
CA TRP A 44 35.92 -23.12 -7.73
C TRP A 44 34.50 -23.43 -7.27
N LYS A 45 33.74 -24.10 -8.15
CA LYS A 45 32.36 -24.55 -7.89
C LYS A 45 32.21 -25.42 -6.64
N SER A 46 33.30 -26.06 -6.20
CA SER A 46 33.34 -26.85 -4.98
C SER A 46 33.30 -26.01 -3.69
N TRP A 47 33.73 -24.74 -3.77
CA TRP A 47 33.80 -23.83 -2.61
C TRP A 47 32.69 -22.78 -2.65
N ILE A 48 32.37 -22.26 -3.84
CA ILE A 48 31.27 -21.32 -4.05
C ILE A 48 30.31 -21.94 -5.08
N PRO A 49 29.16 -22.45 -4.66
CA PRO A 49 28.18 -23.00 -5.59
C PRO A 49 27.60 -21.88 -6.44
N GLU A 50 27.43 -22.15 -7.72
CA GLU A 50 26.83 -21.22 -8.69
C GLU A 50 25.35 -20.94 -8.38
N VAL A 51 24.66 -21.89 -7.72
CA VAL A 51 23.26 -21.78 -7.32
C VAL A 51 23.10 -22.25 -5.87
N LEU A 52 22.46 -21.44 -5.03
CA LEU A 52 22.11 -21.80 -3.65
C LEU A 52 20.63 -22.17 -3.56
N TYR A 53 20.34 -23.42 -3.20
CA TYR A 53 18.95 -23.84 -2.92
C TYR A 53 18.58 -23.47 -1.49
N TYR A 54 17.58 -22.62 -1.34
CA TYR A 54 17.02 -22.28 -0.03
C TYR A 54 15.54 -22.62 0.03
N TYR A 55 15.13 -23.25 1.13
CA TYR A 55 13.72 -23.54 1.39
C TYR A 55 13.06 -22.34 2.08
N ALA A 56 12.13 -21.69 1.39
CA ALA A 56 11.31 -20.63 1.94
C ALA A 56 9.83 -21.02 1.85
N SER A 57 9.10 -20.88 2.95
CA SER A 57 7.65 -21.12 2.95
C SER A 57 6.94 -20.02 2.15
N VAL A 58 6.11 -20.42 1.19
CA VAL A 58 5.38 -19.50 0.30
C VAL A 58 4.64 -18.41 1.07
N ASP A 59 3.97 -18.77 2.17
CA ASP A 59 3.18 -17.81 2.95
C ASP A 59 4.03 -16.72 3.63
N LYS A 60 5.13 -17.12 4.28
CA LYS A 60 6.05 -16.16 4.91
C LYS A 60 6.71 -15.27 3.88
N THR A 61 7.11 -15.85 2.73
CA THR A 61 7.69 -15.09 1.62
C THR A 61 6.70 -14.08 1.07
N ARG A 62 5.45 -14.48 0.83
CA ARG A 62 4.39 -13.58 0.36
C ARG A 62 4.15 -12.43 1.34
N LYS A 63 4.08 -12.72 2.64
CA LYS A 63 3.92 -11.69 3.68
C LYS A 63 5.07 -10.69 3.65
N LYS A 64 6.32 -11.18 3.64
CA LYS A 64 7.50 -10.30 3.66
C LYS A 64 7.62 -9.45 2.40
N VAL A 65 7.31 -10.00 1.22
CA VAL A 65 7.32 -9.25 -0.04
C VAL A 65 6.28 -8.12 -0.01
N LYS A 66 5.07 -8.37 0.53
CA LYS A 66 4.06 -7.30 0.71
C LYS A 66 4.52 -6.21 1.67
N GLU A 67 5.14 -6.58 2.78
CA GLU A 67 5.74 -5.62 3.73
C GLU A 67 6.78 -4.74 3.03
N MET A 68 7.71 -5.34 2.28
CA MET A 68 8.76 -4.61 1.55
C MET A 68 8.20 -3.67 0.47
N ILE A 69 7.11 -4.06 -0.21
CA ILE A 69 6.43 -3.21 -1.19
C ILE A 69 5.84 -1.97 -0.49
N ASN A 70 5.18 -2.16 0.65
CA ASN A 70 4.58 -1.07 1.42
C ASN A 70 5.63 -0.14 2.04
N GLU A 71 6.75 -0.68 2.50
CA GLU A 71 7.85 0.06 3.12
C GLU A 71 8.72 0.82 2.10
N SER A 72 8.42 0.73 0.80
CA SER A 72 9.20 1.26 -0.35
C SER A 72 10.63 0.69 -0.52
N ASP A 73 11.08 -0.14 0.42
CA ASP A 73 12.35 -0.91 0.38
C ASP A 73 12.46 -1.83 -0.84
N TRP A 74 11.33 -2.22 -1.43
CA TRP A 74 11.29 -3.01 -2.67
C TRP A 74 11.95 -2.32 -3.87
N ASN A 75 12.09 -1.00 -3.85
CA ASN A 75 12.66 -0.22 -4.96
C ASN A 75 14.18 0.03 -4.84
N TYR A 76 14.79 -0.23 -3.68
CA TYR A 76 16.17 0.19 -3.39
C TYR A 76 17.26 -0.62 -4.13
N TRP A 77 16.95 -1.83 -4.59
CA TRP A 77 17.93 -2.76 -5.19
C TRP A 77 17.96 -2.74 -6.73
N TYR A 78 17.57 -1.64 -7.36
CA TYR A 78 17.26 -1.57 -8.80
C TYR A 78 18.50 -1.63 -9.71
N THR A 79 18.94 -2.84 -10.08
CA THR A 79 19.69 -3.09 -11.31
C THR A 79 18.77 -3.77 -12.33
N ASP A 80 18.91 -3.44 -13.62
CA ASP A 80 18.05 -3.97 -14.69
C ASP A 80 18.06 -5.51 -14.76
N GLU A 81 19.17 -6.14 -14.36
CA GLU A 81 19.34 -7.60 -14.34
C GLU A 81 18.40 -8.31 -13.36
N VAL A 82 18.05 -7.67 -12.24
CA VAL A 82 17.24 -8.30 -11.19
C VAL A 82 15.74 -7.98 -11.37
N ARG A 83 15.40 -7.11 -12.34
CA ARG A 83 14.00 -6.74 -12.65
C ARG A 83 13.17 -7.91 -13.17
N GLU A 84 13.73 -8.75 -14.04
CA GLU A 84 13.02 -9.93 -14.55
C GLU A 84 12.83 -10.97 -13.44
N LEU A 85 13.82 -11.14 -12.56
CA LEU A 85 13.72 -12.01 -11.38
C LEU A 85 12.63 -11.53 -10.40
N LYS A 86 12.43 -10.21 -10.22
CA LYS A 86 11.30 -9.65 -9.44
C LYS A 86 9.97 -10.13 -10.00
N LYS A 87 9.75 -9.89 -11.29
CA LYS A 87 8.49 -10.21 -11.96
C LYS A 87 8.19 -11.70 -11.84
N ASP A 88 9.21 -12.52 -12.10
CA ASP A 88 9.10 -13.97 -12.01
C ASP A 88 8.76 -14.43 -10.58
N LEU A 89 9.36 -13.80 -9.56
CA LEU A 89 9.03 -14.05 -8.15
C LEU A 89 7.60 -13.63 -7.80
N LEU A 90 7.17 -12.43 -8.20
CA LEU A 90 5.81 -11.94 -7.94
C LEU A 90 4.76 -12.84 -8.58
N ASN A 91 5.01 -13.27 -9.83
CA ASN A 91 4.19 -14.24 -10.54
C ASN A 91 4.12 -15.58 -9.79
N LYS A 92 5.26 -16.14 -9.36
CA LYS A 92 5.30 -17.39 -8.57
C LYS A 92 4.60 -17.27 -7.22
N LEU A 93 4.62 -16.10 -6.61
CA LEU A 93 3.94 -15.84 -5.34
C LEU A 93 2.46 -15.48 -5.50
N ASN A 94 1.94 -15.37 -6.73
CA ASN A 94 0.62 -14.84 -7.08
C ASN A 94 0.35 -13.49 -6.40
N ILE A 95 1.35 -12.61 -6.40
CA ILE A 95 1.20 -11.23 -5.94
C ILE A 95 0.98 -10.39 -7.18
N GLN A 96 -0.23 -9.88 -7.36
CA GLN A 96 -0.47 -8.88 -8.39
C GLN A 96 0.27 -7.60 -7.96
N PRO A 97 1.11 -7.01 -8.85
CA PRO A 97 1.50 -5.62 -8.64
C PRO A 97 0.18 -4.85 -8.55
N VAL A 98 0.00 -4.07 -7.48
CA VAL A 98 -1.12 -3.15 -7.45
C VAL A 98 -0.82 -2.13 -8.53
N ASP A 99 -1.41 -2.33 -9.70
CA ASP A 99 -1.25 -1.43 -10.83
C ASP A 99 -1.75 -0.06 -10.39
N GLU A 100 -0.83 0.89 -10.22
CA GLU A 100 -1.14 2.28 -9.90
C GLU A 100 -2.19 2.84 -10.86
N THR A 101 -2.20 2.37 -12.11
CA THR A 101 -3.22 2.64 -13.13
C THR A 101 -4.62 2.22 -12.69
N SER A 102 -4.78 1.01 -12.14
CA SER A 102 -6.07 0.54 -11.64
C SER A 102 -6.53 1.33 -10.40
N LEU A 103 -5.59 1.74 -9.53
CA LEU A 103 -5.93 2.61 -8.40
C LEU A 103 -6.36 4.01 -8.85
N GLN A 104 -5.72 4.57 -9.88
CA GLN A 104 -6.08 5.87 -10.45
C GLN A 104 -7.45 5.84 -11.13
N GLU A 105 -7.76 4.77 -11.86
CA GLU A 105 -9.09 4.55 -12.47
C GLU A 105 -10.17 4.47 -11.39
N LEU A 106 -9.95 3.67 -10.34
CA LEU A 106 -10.89 3.57 -9.21
C LEU A 106 -11.06 4.92 -8.47
N LEU A 107 -9.98 5.69 -8.31
CA LEU A 107 -10.04 7.02 -7.69
C LEU A 107 -10.91 7.98 -8.51
N LYS A 108 -10.77 7.94 -9.83
CA LYS A 108 -11.54 8.77 -10.76
C LYS A 108 -13.02 8.39 -10.73
N GLU A 109 -13.32 7.10 -10.76
CA GLU A 109 -14.70 6.59 -10.66
C GLU A 109 -15.38 6.98 -9.34
N VAL A 110 -14.66 6.90 -8.21
CA VAL A 110 -15.17 7.33 -6.91
C VAL A 110 -15.41 8.84 -6.86
N GLN A 111 -14.56 9.65 -7.50
CA GLN A 111 -14.76 11.10 -7.61
C GLN A 111 -16.00 11.43 -8.44
N ASP A 112 -16.17 10.81 -9.60
CA ASP A 112 -17.31 11.03 -10.49
C ASP A 112 -18.64 10.66 -9.81
N LEU A 113 -18.69 9.54 -9.09
CA LEU A 113 -19.87 9.13 -8.29
C LEU A 113 -20.20 10.16 -7.19
N ARG A 114 -19.18 10.73 -6.56
CA ARG A 114 -19.35 11.75 -5.52
C ARG A 114 -19.88 13.07 -6.09
N GLU A 115 -19.46 13.46 -7.29
CA GLU A 115 -19.99 14.67 -7.94
C GLU A 115 -21.43 14.47 -8.41
N ASN A 116 -21.74 13.32 -9.00
CA ASN A 116 -23.09 12.98 -9.44
C ASN A 116 -24.09 12.94 -8.28
N SER A 117 -23.71 12.35 -7.14
CA SER A 117 -24.57 12.31 -5.94
C SER A 117 -24.81 13.70 -5.35
N LYS A 118 -23.81 14.60 -5.35
CA LYS A 118 -23.99 16.00 -4.96
C LYS A 118 -24.95 16.72 -5.89
N HIS A 119 -24.82 16.55 -7.21
CA HIS A 119 -25.71 17.15 -8.19
C HIS A 119 -27.16 16.70 -8.01
N GLN A 120 -27.40 15.40 -7.82
CA GLN A 120 -28.73 14.88 -7.52
C GLN A 120 -29.32 15.48 -6.23
N SER A 121 -28.51 15.59 -5.17
CA SER A 121 -28.96 16.22 -3.92
C SER A 121 -29.33 17.70 -4.10
N LEU A 122 -28.56 18.45 -4.89
CA LEU A 122 -28.84 19.86 -5.19
C LEU A 122 -30.11 20.01 -6.04
N GLU A 123 -30.32 19.12 -7.01
CA GLU A 123 -31.49 19.13 -7.87
C GLU A 123 -32.78 18.86 -7.09
N VAL A 124 -32.75 17.90 -6.17
CA VAL A 124 -33.87 17.61 -5.26
C VAL A 124 -34.19 18.81 -4.36
N GLN A 125 -33.18 19.49 -3.82
CA GLN A 125 -33.36 20.71 -3.03
C GLN A 125 -33.94 21.85 -3.88
N MET A 126 -33.43 22.06 -5.09
CA MET A 126 -33.90 23.07 -6.03
C MET A 126 -35.38 22.86 -6.40
N ASN A 127 -35.77 21.62 -6.69
CA ASN A 127 -37.15 21.29 -7.03
C ASN A 127 -38.10 21.50 -5.84
N SER A 128 -37.65 21.17 -4.62
CA SER A 128 -38.40 21.43 -3.39
C SER A 128 -38.61 22.94 -3.16
N LEU A 129 -37.58 23.77 -3.39
CA LEU A 129 -37.67 25.22 -3.28
C LEU A 129 -38.63 25.82 -4.33
N ARG A 130 -38.60 25.33 -5.58
CA ARG A 130 -39.52 25.77 -6.63
C ARG A 130 -40.98 25.49 -6.28
N GLN A 131 -41.26 24.33 -5.69
CA GLN A 131 -42.61 24.02 -5.21
C GLN A 131 -43.07 24.98 -4.10
N LEU A 132 -42.22 25.27 -3.12
CA LEU A 132 -42.53 26.21 -2.04
C LEU A 132 -42.82 27.62 -2.57
N LEU A 133 -41.99 28.13 -3.49
CA LEU A 133 -42.21 29.42 -4.14
C LEU A 133 -43.55 29.46 -4.88
N GLY A 134 -43.87 28.41 -5.65
CA GLY A 134 -45.15 28.33 -6.37
C GLY A 134 -46.37 28.28 -5.43
N VAL A 135 -46.25 27.67 -4.25
CA VAL A 135 -47.29 27.71 -3.21
C VAL A 135 -47.44 29.12 -2.64
N GLN A 136 -46.32 29.81 -2.38
CA GLN A 136 -46.32 31.16 -1.84
C GLN A 136 -46.88 32.20 -2.83
N GLU A 137 -46.57 32.08 -4.13
CA GLU A 137 -47.16 32.95 -5.15
C GLU A 137 -48.68 32.81 -5.23
N LYS A 138 -49.18 31.56 -5.17
CA LYS A 138 -50.62 31.30 -5.15
C LYS A 138 -51.31 31.89 -3.93
N SER A 139 -50.69 31.80 -2.75
CA SER A 139 -51.26 32.40 -1.54
C SER A 139 -51.27 33.93 -1.61
N MET A 140 -50.22 34.56 -2.16
CA MET A 140 -50.17 36.00 -2.39
C MET A 140 -51.25 36.47 -3.36
N GLN A 141 -51.47 35.76 -4.47
CA GLN A 141 -52.54 36.07 -5.43
C GLN A 141 -53.93 35.95 -4.80
N GLN A 142 -54.14 34.98 -3.90
CA GLN A 142 -55.39 34.81 -3.16
C GLN A 142 -55.66 36.02 -2.26
N LEU A 143 -54.67 36.45 -1.48
CA LEU A 143 -54.78 37.60 -0.58
C LEU A 143 -55.06 38.90 -1.35
N LEU A 144 -54.39 39.12 -2.50
CA LEU A 144 -54.65 40.29 -3.33
C LEU A 144 -56.09 40.34 -3.85
N LYS A 145 -56.65 39.19 -4.27
CA LYS A 145 -58.05 39.10 -4.70
C LYS A 145 -59.03 39.42 -3.57
N GLU A 146 -58.72 39.00 -2.33
CA GLU A 146 -59.55 39.32 -1.16
C GLU A 146 -59.50 40.81 -0.81
N ILE A 147 -58.32 41.43 -0.83
CA ILE A 147 -58.16 42.88 -0.62
C ILE A 147 -58.95 43.68 -1.67
N GLN A 148 -58.86 43.31 -2.95
CA GLN A 148 -59.61 43.96 -4.03
C GLN A 148 -61.12 43.86 -3.83
N LYS A 149 -61.63 42.71 -3.36
CA LYS A 149 -63.05 42.54 -3.01
C LYS A 149 -63.51 43.41 -1.84
N MET A 150 -62.63 43.70 -0.89
CA MET A 150 -62.95 44.57 0.25
C MET A 150 -63.01 46.05 -0.15
N GLN A 151 -62.24 46.47 -1.15
CA GLN A 151 -62.19 47.87 -1.62
C GLN A 151 -63.31 48.24 -2.60
N SER A 152 -64.05 47.26 -3.13
CA SER A 152 -65.18 47.48 -4.05
C SER A 152 -66.55 47.52 -3.35
N LYS A 153 -66.58 47.68 -2.03
CA LYS A 153 -67.76 47.91 -1.18
C LYS A 153 -67.70 49.31 -0.61
#